data_AF-A0A946S1Y6-F1
#
_entry.id   AF-A0A946S1Y6-F1
#
_cell.length_a   1.000
_cell.length_b   1.000
_cell.length_c   1.000
_cell.angle_alpha   90.00
_cell.angle_beta   90.00
_cell.angle_gamma   90.00
#
_symmetry.space_group_name_H-M   'P 1'
#
loop_
_entity.id
_entity.type
_entity.pdbx_description
1 polymer ?
#
loop_
_entity_poly.entity_id
_entity_poly.type
_entity_poly.pdbx_seq_one_letter_code
_entity_poly.pdbx_strand_id
1 'polypeptide(L)'
;MSKLKLVVIILNKEEFLDELLEGFLELDVRGATVIDSVGMGQLIANVPIFGGLRSLMSGARPYNKTILTVVDEEKIKPIIDVFEQICGCLDDPGSGLVFVLPVDYARGLQDKALS
;
A
#
# COMPACT_ATOMS: atom_id res chain seq x y z
N MET A 1 19.63 -9.12 15.68
CA MET A 1 19.36 -8.25 14.52
C MET A 1 17.94 -8.52 14.10
N SER A 2 17.08 -7.50 14.15
CA SER A 2 15.75 -7.55 13.53
C SER A 2 15.93 -7.81 12.04
N LYS A 3 15.03 -8.61 11.45
CA LYS A 3 15.05 -8.87 10.02
C LYS A 3 14.34 -7.73 9.30
N LEU A 4 15.02 -7.10 8.35
CA LEU A 4 14.41 -6.10 7.49
C LEU A 4 13.47 -6.75 6.49
N LYS A 5 12.39 -6.04 6.20
CA LYS A 5 11.30 -6.48 5.34
C LYS A 5 10.85 -5.31 4.49
N LEU A 6 10.56 -5.58 3.22
CA LEU A 6 9.90 -4.63 2.34
C LEU A 6 8.40 -4.90 2.46
N VAL A 7 7.66 -3.92 2.96
CA VAL A 7 6.20 -3.91 2.91
C VAL A 7 5.78 -3.18 1.65
N VAL A 8 4.93 -3.84 0.87
CA VAL A 8 4.31 -3.30 -0.34
C VAL A 8 2.82 -3.21 -0.10
N ILE A 9 2.26 -2.02 -0.31
CA ILE A 9 0.85 -1.72 -0.09
C ILE A 9 0.27 -1.21 -1.40
N ILE A 10 -0.81 -1.83 -1.86
CA ILE A 10 -1.63 -1.35 -2.97
C ILE A 10 -2.86 -0.68 -2.37
N LEU A 11 -2.86 0.65 -2.38
CA LEU A 11 -3.97 1.47 -1.92
C LEU A 11 -4.88 1.79 -3.10
N ASN A 12 -6.11 1.29 -3.06
CA ASN A 12 -7.11 1.50 -4.12
C ASN A 12 -7.85 2.85 -4.00
N LYS A 13 -7.82 3.45 -2.80
CA LYS A 13 -8.54 4.66 -2.43
C LYS A 13 -7.53 5.73 -2.03
N GLU A 14 -7.10 6.53 -3.00
CA GLU A 14 -6.07 7.56 -2.79
C GLU A 14 -6.46 8.60 -1.74
N GLU A 15 -7.75 8.75 -1.42
CA GLU A 15 -8.22 9.65 -0.36
C GLU A 15 -7.68 9.28 1.03
N PHE A 16 -7.27 8.02 1.24
CA PHE A 16 -6.69 7.55 2.50
C PHE A 16 -5.17 7.64 2.54
N LEU A 17 -4.52 8.12 1.48
CA LEU A 17 -3.07 8.13 1.39
C LEU A 17 -2.44 8.94 2.52
N ASP A 18 -2.91 10.18 2.72
CA ASP A 18 -2.32 11.09 3.70
C ASP A 18 -2.50 10.55 5.13
N GLU A 19 -3.70 10.10 5.48
CA GLU A 19 -4.00 9.50 6.79
C GLU A 19 -3.18 8.23 7.05
N LEU A 20 -2.98 7.38 6.02
CA LEU A 20 -2.16 6.18 6.12
C LEU A 20 -0.68 6.52 6.35
N LEU A 21 -0.15 7.53 5.66
CA LEU A 21 1.23 8.01 5.84
C LEU A 21 1.41 8.67 7.20
N GLU A 22 0.41 9.39 7.72
CA GLU A 22 0.42 9.92 9.09
C GLU A 22 0.48 8.79 10.13
N GLY A 23 -0.34 7.75 9.98
CA GLY A 23 -0.27 6.58 10.85
C GLY A 23 1.09 5.87 10.80
N PHE A 24 1.78 5.87 9.65
CA PHE A 24 3.15 5.35 9.55
C PHE A 24 4.14 6.19 10.36
N LEU A 25 4.00 7.52 10.37
CA LEU A 25 4.84 8.39 11.20
C LEU A 25 4.64 8.10 12.69
N GLU A 26 3.42 7.85 13.14
CA GLU A 26 3.12 7.47 14.53
C GLU A 26 3.76 6.13 14.93
N LEU A 27 3.88 5.19 13.98
CA LEU A 27 4.59 3.92 14.14
C LEU A 27 6.11 4.03 13.96
N ASP A 28 6.64 5.24 13.86
CA ASP A 28 8.05 5.53 13.61
C ASP A 28 8.57 4.90 12.28
N VAL A 29 7.69 4.75 11.29
CA VAL A 29 8.02 4.36 9.92
C VAL A 29 8.36 5.62 9.14
N ARG A 30 9.66 5.90 9.00
CA ARG A 30 10.14 7.23 8.57
C ARG A 30 10.34 7.40 7.07
N GLY A 31 10.25 6.31 6.32
CA GLY A 31 10.50 6.32 4.88
C GLY A 31 9.50 5.46 4.15
N ALA A 32 8.77 6.07 3.23
CA ALA A 32 7.96 5.38 2.26
C ALA A 32 8.15 6.03 0.89
N THR A 33 8.15 5.22 -0.16
CA THR A 33 8.10 5.68 -1.55
C THR A 33 6.71 5.38 -2.09
N VAL A 34 6.06 6.39 -2.66
CA VAL A 34 4.73 6.24 -3.28
C VAL A 34 4.87 6.29 -4.79
N ILE A 35 4.26 5.33 -5.48
CA ILE A 35 4.27 5.20 -6.94
C ILE A 35 2.82 5.24 -7.44
N ASP A 36 2.58 6.03 -8.48
CA ASP A 36 1.31 5.98 -9.22
C ASP A 36 1.19 4.65 -9.97
N SER A 37 0.11 3.93 -9.74
CA SER A 37 -0.11 2.58 -10.26
C SER A 37 -1.53 2.38 -10.77
N VAL A 38 -1.73 1.38 -11.64
CA VAL A 38 -3.03 1.06 -12.21
C VAL A 38 -3.28 -0.44 -12.09
N GLY A 39 -4.42 -0.81 -11.52
CA GLY A 39 -4.84 -2.21 -11.43
C GLY A 39 -5.22 -2.79 -12.80
N MET A 40 -4.92 -4.07 -13.00
CA MET A 40 -5.17 -4.76 -14.28
C MET A 40 -6.61 -4.66 -14.78
N GLY A 41 -7.60 -4.75 -13.87
CA GLY A 41 -9.00 -4.69 -14.28
C GLY A 41 -9.35 -3.38 -15.01
N GLN A 42 -8.74 -2.25 -14.61
CA GLN A 42 -8.92 -0.98 -15.31
C GLN A 42 -8.39 -1.03 -16.75
N LEU A 43 -7.24 -1.67 -16.97
CA LEU A 43 -6.65 -1.79 -18.30
C LEU A 43 -7.49 -2.71 -19.19
N ILE A 44 -7.96 -3.84 -18.64
CA ILE A 44 -8.75 -4.84 -19.38
C ILE A 44 -10.14 -4.31 -19.74
N ALA A 45 -10.78 -3.51 -18.87
CA ALA A 45 -12.10 -2.93 -19.14
C ALA A 45 -12.13 -2.03 -20.39
N ASN A 46 -10.98 -1.54 -20.86
CA ASN A 46 -10.85 -0.76 -22.07
C ASN A 46 -10.69 -1.60 -23.36
N VAL A 47 -10.57 -2.93 -23.24
CA VAL A 47 -10.49 -3.84 -24.39
C VAL A 47 -11.92 -4.19 -24.86
N PRO A 48 -12.26 -4.05 -26.16
CA PRO A 48 -13.65 -4.16 -26.65
C PRO A 48 -14.38 -5.47 -26.30
N ILE A 49 -13.67 -6.60 -26.31
CA ILE A 49 -14.23 -7.92 -25.97
C ILE A 49 -14.64 -8.00 -24.50
N PHE A 50 -14.01 -7.20 -23.64
CA PHE A 50 -14.27 -7.12 -22.20
C PHE A 50 -15.13 -5.91 -21.81
N GLY A 51 -15.77 -5.23 -22.77
CA GLY A 51 -16.62 -4.06 -22.50
C GLY A 51 -17.77 -4.33 -21.50
N GLY A 52 -18.24 -5.57 -21.39
CA GLY A 52 -19.23 -5.99 -20.38
C GLY A 52 -18.72 -5.94 -18.94
N LEU A 53 -17.40 -6.08 -18.71
CA LEU A 53 -16.79 -5.93 -17.39
C LEU A 53 -16.74 -4.47 -16.93
N ARG A 54 -16.83 -3.50 -17.85
CA ARG A 54 -16.75 -2.07 -17.52
C ARG A 54 -17.85 -1.63 -16.53
N SER A 55 -19.04 -2.21 -16.64
CA SER A 55 -20.16 -1.97 -15.71
C SER A 55 -19.95 -2.59 -14.33
N LEU A 56 -19.11 -3.63 -14.21
CA LEU A 56 -18.74 -4.21 -12.91
C LEU A 56 -17.62 -3.41 -12.25
N MET A 57 -16.86 -2.66 -13.06
CA MET A 57 -15.70 -1.88 -12.64
C MET A 57 -15.97 -0.38 -12.52
N SER A 58 -17.19 0.10 -12.81
CA SER A 58 -17.57 1.51 -12.83
C SER A 58 -17.54 2.22 -11.46
N GLY A 59 -17.18 1.51 -10.38
CA GLY A 59 -16.89 2.09 -9.07
C GLY A 59 -15.40 2.01 -8.65
N ALA A 60 -14.56 1.34 -9.44
CA ALA A 60 -13.13 1.28 -9.17
C ALA A 60 -12.49 2.60 -9.60
N ARG A 61 -11.84 3.30 -8.67
CA ARG A 61 -11.13 4.55 -8.94
C ARG A 61 -10.03 4.31 -9.99
N PRO A 62 -9.74 5.30 -10.85
CA PRO A 62 -8.85 5.11 -12.00
C PRO A 62 -7.39 4.89 -11.63
N TYR A 63 -6.98 5.26 -10.41
CA TYR A 63 -5.59 5.24 -9.97
C TYR A 63 -5.45 4.61 -8.59
N ASN A 64 -4.49 3.69 -8.49
CA ASN A 64 -4.04 3.12 -7.23
C ASN A 64 -2.72 3.80 -6.83
N LYS A 65 -2.44 3.87 -5.54
CA LYS A 65 -1.10 4.22 -5.04
C LYS A 65 -0.41 2.96 -4.55
N THR A 66 0.81 2.72 -5.04
CA THR A 66 1.66 1.66 -4.51
C THR A 66 2.65 2.28 -3.52
N ILE A 67 2.62 1.85 -2.27
CA ILE A 67 3.48 2.35 -1.21
C ILE A 67 4.52 1.28 -0.88
N LEU A 68 5.79 1.68 -0.88
CA LEU A 68 6.94 0.83 -0.60
C LEU A 68 7.64 1.36 0.64
N THR A 69 7.78 0.53 1.66
CA THR A 69 8.54 0.89 2.87
C THR A 69 9.36 -0.29 3.37
N VAL A 70 10.61 -0.01 3.76
CA VAL A 70 11.50 -1.01 4.37
C VAL A 70 11.49 -0.79 5.87
N VAL A 71 11.12 -1.82 6.62
CA VAL A 71 10.93 -1.77 8.06
C VAL A 71 11.48 -3.01 8.74
N ASP A 72 11.66 -2.93 10.07
CA ASP A 72 11.85 -4.10 10.90
C ASP A 72 10.59 -4.99 10.89
N GLU A 73 10.78 -6.31 10.90
CA GLU A 73 9.70 -7.32 10.86
C GLU A 73 8.61 -7.08 11.92
N GLU A 74 8.97 -6.55 13.08
CA GLU A 74 8.04 -6.20 14.17
C GLU A 74 7.06 -5.07 13.82
N LYS A 75 7.37 -4.21 12.84
CA LYS A 75 6.48 -3.13 12.39
C LYS A 75 5.42 -3.58 11.38
N ILE A 76 5.55 -4.79 10.82
CA ILE A 76 4.61 -5.29 9.79
C ILE A 76 3.18 -5.34 10.34
N LYS A 77 3.00 -5.98 11.50
CA LYS A 77 1.65 -6.12 12.09
C LYS A 77 1.04 -4.76 12.44
N PRO A 78 1.74 -3.85 13.14
CA PRO A 78 1.24 -2.49 13.36
C PRO A 78 0.85 -1.75 12.07
N ILE A 79 1.64 -1.85 11.00
CA ILE A 79 1.32 -1.24 9.69
C ILE A 79 0.02 -1.80 9.11
N ILE A 80 -0.19 -3.12 9.19
CA ILE A 80 -1.43 -3.76 8.74
C ILE A 80 -2.61 -3.30 9.60
N ASP A 81 -2.45 -3.27 10.92
CA ASP A 81 -3.49 -2.86 11.84
C ASP A 81 -3.92 -1.39 11.58
N VAL A 82 -2.96 -0.48 11.33
CA VAL A 82 -3.23 0.92 10.92
C VAL A 82 -3.92 0.98 9.57
N PHE A 83 -3.46 0.19 8.59
CA PHE A 83 -4.12 0.12 7.29
C PHE A 83 -5.59 -0.27 7.44
N GLU A 84 -5.89 -1.33 8.20
CA GLU A 84 -7.26 -1.82 8.35
C GLU A 84 -8.16 -0.86 9.13
N GLN A 85 -7.60 -0.10 10.07
CA GLN A 85 -8.32 0.96 10.77
C GLN A 85 -8.78 2.10 9.85
N ILE A 86 -7.93 2.48 8.89
CA ILE A 86 -8.19 3.62 7.99
C ILE A 86 -8.97 3.17 6.75
N CYS A 87 -8.52 2.09 6.11
CA CYS A 87 -8.99 1.68 4.78
C CYS A 87 -10.07 0.58 4.83
N GLY A 88 -10.26 -0.07 5.98
CA GLY A 88 -11.12 -1.25 6.15
C GLY A 88 -10.37 -2.58 6.00
N CYS A 89 -11.09 -3.70 6.18
CA CYS A 89 -10.48 -5.03 6.23
C CYS A 89 -9.85 -5.43 4.88
N LEU A 90 -8.63 -5.98 4.92
CA LEU A 90 -7.89 -6.41 3.72
C LEU A 90 -8.52 -7.61 3.00
N ASP A 91 -9.38 -8.38 3.68
CA ASP A 91 -10.12 -9.49 3.10
C ASP A 91 -11.36 -9.04 2.31
N ASP A 92 -11.77 -7.77 2.45
CA ASP A 92 -12.89 -7.22 1.70
C ASP A 92 -12.51 -6.92 0.23
N PRO A 93 -13.38 -7.22 -0.74
CA PRO A 93 -13.11 -6.90 -2.13
C PRO A 93 -12.82 -5.41 -2.36
N GLY A 94 -11.62 -5.11 -2.86
CA GLY A 94 -11.23 -3.75 -3.26
C GLY A 94 -10.77 -2.84 -2.12
N SER A 95 -10.55 -3.34 -0.91
CA SER A 95 -9.97 -2.56 0.20
C SER A 95 -8.49 -2.21 -0.02
N GLY A 96 -7.72 -3.12 -0.62
CA GLY A 96 -6.32 -2.93 -0.97
C GLY A 96 -5.59 -4.27 -1.03
N LEU A 97 -4.26 -4.23 -0.96
CA LEU A 97 -3.43 -5.41 -0.83
C LEU A 97 -2.16 -5.05 -0.06
N VAL A 98 -1.80 -5.85 0.94
CA VAL A 98 -0.49 -5.76 1.61
C VAL A 98 0.25 -7.07 1.42
N PHE A 99 1.51 -6.99 1.01
CA PHE A 99 2.41 -8.14 0.96
C PHE A 99 3.83 -7.74 1.35
N VAL A 100 4.61 -8.75 1.76
CA VAL A 100 5.91 -8.53 2.38
C VAL A 100 6.97 -9.39 1.70
N LEU A 101 8.15 -8.80 1.44
CA LEU A 101 9.31 -9.48 0.91
C LEU A 101 10.50 -9.40 1.88
N PRO A 102 11.37 -10.42 1.94
CA PRO A 102 12.62 -10.34 2.69
C PRO A 102 13.56 -9.29 2.08
N VAL A 103 14.28 -8.56 2.94
CA VAL A 103 15.34 -7.62 2.53
C VAL A 103 16.65 -8.08 3.15
N ASP A 104 17.53 -8.65 2.33
CA ASP A 104 18.82 -9.17 2.78
C ASP A 104 19.82 -8.06 3.11
N TYR A 105 19.71 -6.92 2.42
CA TYR A 105 20.57 -5.76 2.62
C TYR A 105 19.87 -4.47 2.22
N ALA A 106 19.99 -3.44 3.05
CA ALA A 106 19.56 -2.08 2.74
C ALA A 106 20.55 -1.07 3.34
N ARG A 107 20.68 0.10 2.69
CA ARG A 107 21.50 1.22 3.16
C ARG A 107 20.78 2.53 2.90
N GLY A 108 20.99 3.52 3.76
CA GLY A 108 20.36 4.84 3.65
C GLY A 108 18.98 4.93 4.32
N LEU A 109 18.63 3.96 5.16
CA LEU A 109 17.45 4.04 6.03
C LEU A 109 17.63 5.20 7.03
N GLN A 110 16.60 6.03 7.21
CA GLN A 110 16.66 7.17 8.11
C GLN A 110 16.37 6.75 9.56
N ASP A 111 17.41 6.79 10.40
CA ASP A 111 17.37 6.34 11.81
C ASP A 111 17.18 7.48 12.82
N LYS A 112 17.06 8.74 12.39
CA LYS A 112 16.82 9.88 13.30
C LYS A 112 15.42 10.46 13.14
N ALA A 113 14.74 10.69 14.26
CA ALA A 113 13.47 11.41 14.29
C ALA A 113 13.71 12.79 13.68
N LEU A 114 12.74 13.28 12.90
CA LEU A 114 12.71 14.68 12.46
C LEU A 114 12.70 15.54 13.73
N SER A 115 13.87 16.03 14.12
CA SER A 115 14.08 16.98 15.21
C SER A 115 13.80 18.39 14.73
#